data_AF-A0A3B9KSS0-F1
#
_entry.id   AF-A0A3B9KSS0-F1
#
_cell.length_a   1.000
_cell.length_b   1.000
_cell.length_c   1.000
_cell.angle_alpha   90.00
_cell.angle_beta   90.00
_cell.angle_gamma   90.00
#
_symmetry.space_group_name_H-M   'P 1'
#
loop_
_entity.id
_entity.type
_entity.pdbx_description
1 polymer ?
#
loop_
_entity_poly.entity_id
_entity_poly.type
_entity_poly.pdbx_seq_one_letter_code
_entity_poly.pdbx_strand_id
1 'polypeptide(L)'
;QKMLNATGDEQKKLFQDFWKRNDPSPNTPNNELMNEYFHRIELANQLFSGFLDGWESDRGMIYTIFGEPDDVEQHTFDLSTKPYIIWYYHNLNRQFVFMDYTGFGDYQLTQPVFDVTY
;
A
#
# COMPACT_ATOMS: atom_id res chain seq x y z
N GLN A 1 3.41 -4.81 17.87
CA GLN A 1 2.88 -5.91 18.69
C GLN A 1 1.84 -5.51 19.75
N LYS A 2 1.85 -4.32 20.37
CA LYS A 2 0.80 -3.93 21.36
C LYS A 2 -0.61 -3.67 20.81
N MET A 3 -0.74 -3.01 19.64
CA MET A 3 -2.06 -2.67 19.06
C MET A 3 -2.88 -3.90 18.61
N LEU A 4 -2.23 -4.99 18.18
CA LEU A 4 -2.90 -6.20 17.68
C LEU A 4 -3.55 -7.03 18.81
N ASN A 5 -3.16 -6.81 20.07
CA ASN A 5 -3.60 -7.59 21.22
C ASN A 5 -4.48 -6.81 22.20
N ALA A 6 -4.68 -5.50 21.97
CA ALA A 6 -5.50 -4.64 22.81
C ALA A 6 -6.98 -4.73 22.39
N THR A 7 -7.91 -4.57 23.33
CA THR A 7 -9.35 -4.63 23.07
C THR A 7 -10.06 -3.33 23.47
N GLY A 8 -11.15 -3.01 22.77
CA GLY A 8 -12.05 -1.90 23.11
C GLY A 8 -11.34 -0.55 23.25
N ASP A 9 -11.48 0.06 24.42
CA ASP A 9 -10.97 1.41 24.71
C ASP A 9 -9.44 1.51 24.66
N GLU A 10 -8.72 0.44 25.03
CA GLU A 10 -7.26 0.43 24.94
C GLU A 10 -6.78 0.47 23.49
N GLN A 11 -7.43 -0.30 22.61
CA GLN A 11 -7.12 -0.31 21.18
C GLN A 11 -7.39 1.06 20.55
N LYS A 12 -8.53 1.67 20.89
CA LYS A 12 -8.90 3.02 20.43
C LYS A 12 -7.87 4.06 20.89
N LYS A 13 -7.45 3.99 22.14
CA LYS A 13 -6.43 4.90 22.69
C LYS A 13 -5.09 4.74 21.96
N LEU A 14 -4.62 3.50 21.79
CA LEU A 14 -3.37 3.23 21.08
C LEU A 14 -3.41 3.71 19.62
N PHE A 15 -4.56 3.58 18.96
CA PHE A 15 -4.78 4.10 17.61
C PHE A 15 -4.72 5.63 17.57
N GLN A 16 -5.40 6.31 18.49
CA GLN A 16 -5.35 7.77 18.60
C GLN A 16 -3.95 8.27 18.91
N ASP A 17 -3.25 7.63 19.86
CA ASP A 17 -1.88 7.98 20.24
C ASP A 17 -0.90 7.75 19.08
N PHE A 18 -1.10 6.69 18.29
CA PHE A 18 -0.30 6.42 17.10
C PHE A 18 -0.41 7.59 16.12
N TRP A 19 -1.62 7.97 15.72
CA TRP A 19 -1.80 9.04 14.74
C TRP A 19 -1.34 10.38 15.28
N LYS A 20 -1.71 10.73 16.51
CA LYS A 20 -1.28 11.99 17.14
C LYS A 20 0.24 12.15 17.17
N ARG A 21 0.99 11.08 17.41
CA ARG A 21 2.46 11.11 17.40
C ARG A 21 3.05 11.29 16.01
N ASN A 22 2.35 10.83 14.97
CA ASN A 22 2.78 10.93 13.58
C ASN A 22 2.14 12.13 12.84
N ASP A 23 1.51 13.05 13.58
CA ASP A 23 0.92 14.26 13.02
C ASP A 23 2.01 15.20 12.49
N PRO A 24 2.08 15.46 11.17
CA PRO A 24 3.07 16.38 10.61
C PRO A 24 2.78 17.84 11.00
N SER A 25 1.53 18.19 11.30
CA SER A 25 1.12 19.56 11.60
C SER A 25 0.23 19.65 12.84
N PRO A 26 0.80 19.36 14.04
CA PRO A 26 0.03 19.23 15.30
C PRO A 26 -0.66 20.52 15.79
N ASN A 27 -0.45 21.64 15.08
CA ASN A 27 -1.11 22.92 15.33
C ASN A 27 -2.44 23.08 14.57
N THR A 28 -2.79 22.14 13.68
CA THR A 28 -4.10 22.10 13.01
C THR A 28 -5.03 21.14 13.77
N PRO A 29 -6.36 21.24 13.58
CA PRO A 29 -7.30 20.28 14.17
C PRO A 29 -7.28 18.91 13.50
N ASN A 30 -6.58 18.76 12.36
CA ASN A 30 -6.62 17.58 11.51
C ASN A 30 -5.26 16.92 11.48
N ASN A 31 -5.22 15.59 11.32
CA ASN A 31 -3.98 14.89 11.06
C ASN A 31 -3.89 14.61 9.56
N GLU A 32 -3.09 15.37 8.83
CA GLU A 32 -3.02 15.27 7.38
C GLU A 32 -2.49 13.90 6.92
N LEU A 33 -1.56 13.31 7.65
CA LEU A 33 -1.02 11.99 7.34
C LEU A 33 -2.07 10.90 7.49
N MET A 34 -2.88 10.95 8.55
CA MET A 34 -3.98 10.02 8.77
C MET A 34 -5.04 10.16 7.68
N ASN A 35 -5.42 11.40 7.34
CA ASN A 35 -6.40 11.66 6.30
C ASN A 35 -5.93 11.12 4.95
N GLU A 36 -4.69 11.38 4.59
CA GLU A 36 -4.07 10.87 3.36
C GLU A 36 -4.02 9.34 3.35
N TYR A 37 -3.64 8.71 4.47
CA TYR A 37 -3.61 7.25 4.58
C TYR A 37 -4.99 6.63 4.32
N PHE A 38 -6.05 7.15 4.95
CA PHE A 38 -7.40 6.64 4.72
C PHE A 38 -7.93 6.96 3.33
N HIS A 39 -7.57 8.12 2.77
CA HIS A 39 -7.89 8.43 1.39
C HIS A 39 -7.26 7.42 0.41
N ARG A 40 -6.00 7.03 0.63
CA ARG A 40 -5.33 6.01 -0.19
C ARG A 40 -5.92 4.62 -0.01
N ILE A 41 -6.44 4.27 1.17
CA ILE A 41 -7.22 3.03 1.34
C ILE A 41 -8.48 3.05 0.46
N GLU A 42 -9.22 4.16 0.44
CA GLU A 42 -10.41 4.30 -0.40
C GLU A 42 -10.06 4.16 -1.89
N LEU A 43 -8.99 4.83 -2.34
CA LEU A 43 -8.50 4.72 -3.72
C LEU A 43 -8.02 3.30 -4.04
N ALA A 44 -7.27 2.66 -3.13
CA ALA A 44 -6.82 1.29 -3.32
C ALA A 44 -8.00 0.33 -3.48
N ASN A 45 -9.07 0.52 -2.70
CA ASN A 45 -10.31 -0.25 -2.85
C ASN A 45 -11.01 0.01 -4.18
N GLN A 46 -11.00 1.24 -4.67
CA GLN A 46 -11.60 1.54 -5.98
C GLN A 46 -10.81 0.93 -7.13
N LEU A 47 -9.48 0.94 -7.04
CA LEU A 47 -8.59 0.59 -8.15
C LEU A 47 -8.22 -0.91 -8.18
N PHE A 48 -8.13 -1.56 -7.03
CA PHE A 48 -7.48 -2.88 -6.91
C PHE A 48 -8.35 -3.95 -6.24
N SER A 49 -9.62 -3.69 -5.97
CA SER A 49 -10.52 -4.72 -5.42
C SER A 49 -10.75 -5.86 -6.41
N GLY A 50 -10.87 -7.07 -5.86
CA GLY A 50 -11.15 -8.28 -6.61
C GLY A 50 -11.85 -9.30 -5.71
N PHE A 51 -11.17 -10.40 -5.41
CA PHE A 51 -11.64 -11.36 -4.38
C PHE A 51 -11.47 -10.83 -2.95
N LEU A 52 -10.48 -9.97 -2.74
CA LEU A 52 -10.23 -9.24 -1.50
C LEU A 52 -10.55 -7.76 -1.70
N ASP A 53 -10.67 -7.04 -0.59
CA ASP A 53 -10.69 -5.58 -0.61
C ASP A 53 -9.38 -5.07 -1.23
N GLY A 54 -9.47 -4.03 -2.06
CA GLY A 54 -8.31 -3.57 -2.83
C GLY A 54 -7.12 -3.15 -1.97
N TRP A 55 -7.33 -2.59 -0.78
CA TRP A 55 -6.26 -2.27 0.17
C TRP A 55 -5.48 -3.49 0.68
N GLU A 56 -6.09 -4.68 0.65
CA GLU A 56 -5.45 -5.95 1.03
C GLU A 56 -4.65 -6.59 -0.11
N SER A 57 -4.86 -6.15 -1.36
CA SER A 57 -4.05 -6.59 -2.49
C SER A 57 -2.61 -6.06 -2.39
N ASP A 58 -1.65 -6.76 -2.99
CA ASP A 58 -0.25 -6.31 -3.01
C ASP A 58 -0.10 -4.91 -3.63
N ARG A 59 -0.82 -4.63 -4.71
CA ARG A 59 -0.85 -3.29 -5.33
C ARG A 59 -1.46 -2.24 -4.41
N GLY A 60 -2.57 -2.56 -3.74
CA GLY A 60 -3.21 -1.64 -2.81
C GLY A 60 -2.38 -1.36 -1.56
N MET A 61 -1.65 -2.36 -1.05
CA MET A 61 -0.70 -2.17 0.04
C MET A 61 0.41 -1.20 -0.37
N ILE A 62 1.05 -1.41 -1.53
CA ILE A 62 2.09 -0.52 -2.05
C ILE A 62 1.54 0.88 -2.28
N TYR A 63 0.36 1.01 -2.90
CA TYR A 63 -0.29 2.29 -3.16
C TYR A 63 -0.64 3.02 -1.85
N THR A 64 -1.09 2.31 -0.81
CA THR A 64 -1.39 2.93 0.49
C THR A 64 -0.14 3.49 1.15
N ILE A 65 0.99 2.76 1.07
CA ILE A 65 2.26 3.16 1.70
C ILE A 65 2.94 4.29 0.92
N PHE A 66 3.08 4.12 -0.40
CA PHE A 66 3.91 4.98 -1.24
C PHE A 66 3.13 6.01 -2.05
N GLY A 67 1.80 5.84 -2.16
CA GLY A 67 0.95 6.67 -3.02
C GLY A 67 0.96 6.19 -4.46
N GLU A 68 0.52 7.06 -5.37
CA GLU A 68 0.57 6.83 -6.81
C GLU A 68 2.04 6.69 -7.29
N PRO A 69 2.36 5.70 -8.14
CA PRO A 69 3.68 5.61 -8.74
C PRO A 69 3.93 6.76 -9.71
N ASP A 70 5.20 7.14 -9.87
CA ASP A 70 5.62 8.15 -10.85
C ASP A 70 5.45 7.64 -12.29
N ASP A 71 5.66 6.34 -12.52
CA ASP A 71 5.47 5.70 -13.83
C ASP A 71 5.04 4.23 -13.69
N VAL A 72 4.35 3.72 -14.72
CA VAL A 72 3.84 2.34 -14.79
C VAL A 72 4.20 1.72 -16.14
N GLU A 73 5.11 0.76 -16.14
CA GLU A 73 5.43 -0.06 -17.31
C GLU A 73 4.61 -1.35 -17.31
N GLN A 74 4.03 -1.72 -18.45
CA GLN A 74 3.16 -2.91 -18.58
C GLN A 74 3.69 -3.88 -19.63
N HIS A 75 3.83 -5.14 -19.24
CA HIS A 75 4.27 -6.24 -20.10
C HIS A 75 3.20 -7.32 -20.17
N THR A 76 2.19 -7.13 -21.02
CA THR A 76 1.01 -8.01 -21.11
C THR A 76 1.07 -9.03 -22.26
N PHE A 77 1.98 -8.86 -23.23
CA PHE A 77 2.03 -9.66 -24.47
C PHE A 77 3.33 -10.44 -24.68
N ASP A 78 4.12 -10.67 -23.64
CA ASP A 78 5.32 -11.48 -23.76
C ASP A 78 4.95 -12.97 -23.88
N LEU A 79 5.39 -13.62 -24.96
CA LEU A 79 5.12 -15.05 -25.22
C LEU A 79 5.85 -15.98 -24.24
N SER A 80 6.87 -15.47 -23.56
CA SER A 80 7.78 -16.23 -22.70
C SER A 80 7.59 -15.99 -21.20
N THR A 81 6.86 -14.95 -20.81
CA THR A 81 6.62 -14.60 -19.41
C THR A 81 5.14 -14.40 -19.10
N LYS A 82 4.77 -14.57 -17.82
CA LYS A 82 3.44 -14.15 -17.35
C LYS A 82 3.30 -12.63 -17.47
N PRO A 83 2.09 -12.08 -17.63
CA PRO A 83 1.89 -10.64 -17.61
C PRO A 83 2.41 -10.03 -16.31
N TYR A 84 3.13 -8.92 -16.41
CA TYR A 84 3.59 -8.17 -15.25
C TYR A 84 3.56 -6.67 -15.51
N ILE A 85 3.52 -5.91 -14.42
CA ILE A 85 3.64 -4.46 -14.42
C ILE A 85 4.75 -4.03 -13.46
N ILE A 86 5.41 -2.94 -13.78
CA ILE A 86 6.43 -2.32 -12.93
C ILE A 86 5.93 -0.93 -12.53
N TRP A 87 5.92 -0.66 -11.24
CA TRP A 87 5.66 0.67 -10.68
C TRP A 87 6.98 1.31 -10.28
N TYR A 88 7.23 2.52 -10.78
CA TYR A 88 8.42 3.29 -10.47
C TYR A 88 8.11 4.42 -9.50
N TYR A 89 8.93 4.56 -8.46
CA TYR A 89 8.92 5.68 -7.53
C TYR A 89 10.31 6.33 -7.57
N HIS A 90 10.53 7.20 -8.56
CA HIS A 90 11.82 7.82 -8.85
C HIS A 90 12.35 8.65 -7.70
N ASN A 91 11.48 9.43 -7.05
CA ASN A 91 11.86 10.25 -5.89
C ASN A 91 12.32 9.42 -4.68
N LEU A 92 11.86 8.16 -4.61
CA LEU A 92 12.22 7.21 -3.56
C LEU A 92 13.31 6.23 -4.00
N ASN A 93 13.74 6.29 -5.26
CA ASN A 93 14.63 5.32 -5.90
C ASN A 93 14.18 3.87 -5.65
N ARG A 94 12.88 3.61 -5.83
CA ARG A 94 12.27 2.28 -5.65
C ARG A 94 11.48 1.88 -6.89
N GLN A 95 11.39 0.56 -7.09
CA GLN A 95 10.48 -0.04 -8.06
C GLN A 95 9.81 -1.27 -7.45
N PHE A 96 8.58 -1.55 -7.88
CA PHE A 96 7.83 -2.74 -7.48
C PHE A 96 7.35 -3.46 -8.74
N VAL A 97 7.61 -4.75 -8.81
CA VAL A 97 7.19 -5.60 -9.93
C VAL A 97 6.04 -6.47 -9.45
N PHE A 98 4.92 -6.40 -10.15
CA PHE A 98 3.75 -7.21 -9.87
C PHE A 98 3.44 -8.11 -11.05
N MET A 99 3.28 -9.40 -10.80
CA MET A 99 3.05 -10.42 -11.81
C MET A 99 1.67 -11.03 -11.62
N ASP A 100 0.93 -11.18 -12.72
CA ASP A 100 -0.34 -11.90 -12.73
C ASP A 100 -0.08 -13.39 -12.99
N TYR A 101 0.09 -14.14 -11.91
CA TYR A 101 0.24 -15.60 -11.97
C TYR A 101 -1.05 -16.30 -12.41
N THR A 102 -2.19 -15.67 -12.18
CA THR A 102 -3.53 -16.25 -12.35
C THR A 102 -4.07 -16.07 -13.77
N GLY A 103 -3.68 -15.00 -14.46
CA GLY A 103 -4.25 -14.57 -15.73
C GLY A 103 -5.60 -13.85 -15.61
N PHE A 104 -6.03 -13.52 -14.39
CA PHE A 104 -7.32 -12.87 -14.11
C PHE A 104 -7.16 -11.44 -13.58
N GLY A 105 -5.96 -10.86 -13.65
CA GLY A 105 -5.67 -9.50 -13.21
C GLY A 105 -5.33 -9.37 -11.71
N ASP A 106 -5.13 -10.49 -11.00
CA ASP A 106 -4.59 -10.51 -9.64
C ASP A 106 -3.06 -10.41 -9.68
N TYR A 107 -2.58 -9.17 -9.78
CA TYR A 107 -1.15 -8.86 -9.84
C TYR A 107 -0.52 -8.94 -8.44
N GLN A 108 0.34 -9.94 -8.26
CA GLN A 108 1.03 -10.24 -6.99
C GLN A 108 2.48 -9.74 -7.04
N LEU A 109 2.97 -9.22 -5.93
CA LEU A 109 4.32 -8.66 -5.82
C LEU A 109 5.37 -9.78 -5.94
N THR A 110 6.32 -9.66 -6.88
CA THR A 110 7.26 -10.74 -7.20
C THR A 110 8.41 -10.90 -6.21
N GLN A 111 8.70 -9.89 -5.39
CA GLN A 111 9.67 -9.96 -4.29
C GLN A 111 9.12 -9.21 -3.06
N PRO A 112 9.22 -9.76 -1.84
CA PRO A 112 8.75 -9.07 -0.64
C PRO A 112 9.51 -7.75 -0.44
N VAL A 113 8.79 -6.71 -0.01
CA VAL A 113 9.24 -5.32 0.22
C VAL A 113 10.35 -5.18 1.28
N PHE A 114 10.78 -6.27 1.91
CA PHE A 114 11.63 -6.23 3.09
C PHE A 114 13.08 -6.59 2.76
N ASP A 115 13.85 -5.61 2.26
CA ASP A 115 15.29 -5.58 2.52
C ASP A 115 15.49 -5.15 3.98
N VAL A 116 15.51 -6.13 4.89
CA VAL A 116 15.93 -5.92 6.28
C VAL A 116 17.45 -6.06 6.32
N THR A 117 18.17 -4.99 6.01
CA THR A 117 19.57 -4.87 6.43
C THR A 117 19.59 -4.52 7.92
N TYR A 118 19.99 -5.48 8.76
CA TYR A 118 20.30 -5.29 10.19
C TYR A 118 21.59 -4.50 10.37
#